data_AF-A0A2V7LC75-F1
#
_entry.id   AF-A0A2V7LC75-F1
#
_cell.length_a   1.000
_cell.length_b   1.000
_cell.length_c   1.000
_cell.angle_alpha   90.00
_cell.angle_beta   90.00
_cell.angle_gamma   90.00
#
_symmetry.space_group_name_H-M   'P 1'
#
loop_
_entity.id
_entity.type
_entity.pdbx_description
1 polymer ?
#
loop_
_entity_poly.entity_id
_entity_poly.type
_entity_poly.pdbx_seq_one_letter_code
_entity_poly.pdbx_strand_id
1 'polypeptide(L)'
;MSWIRGVLSWFRDAFGPGPRSADGRRSGGSMDIKRDRMVFLGYGKYWRSDGIVGLMPIEEDRGPKRRTNVFVQGRGEPIVASRTEQSILEDMGATESGFQTQALREAVTELLAAFHEFSPVLRRALLNEHHFDVEQWEQRVGDLLRTQAPKESDDQNELFE
;
A
#
# COMPACT_ATOMS: atom_id res chain seq x y z
N MET A 1 6.61 15.71 -38.51
CA MET A 1 7.48 15.24 -37.41
C MET A 1 7.64 16.35 -36.39
N SER A 2 7.82 16.01 -35.10
CA SER A 2 8.12 16.93 -33.98
C SER A 2 6.93 17.36 -33.10
N TRP A 3 6.23 16.39 -32.50
CA TRP A 3 5.51 16.59 -31.23
C TRP A 3 5.95 15.59 -30.13
N ILE A 4 6.67 14.53 -30.50
CA ILE A 4 7.10 13.43 -29.59
C ILE A 4 8.31 13.82 -28.71
N ARG A 5 9.02 14.92 -29.04
CA ARG A 5 10.25 15.31 -28.33
C ARG A 5 10.04 16.17 -27.07
N GLY A 6 8.87 16.78 -26.89
CA GLY A 6 8.56 17.61 -25.71
C GLY A 6 8.06 16.81 -24.50
N VAL A 7 7.29 15.74 -24.76
CA VAL A 7 6.67 14.92 -23.69
C VAL A 7 7.71 14.07 -22.95
N LEU A 8 8.77 13.63 -23.64
CA LEU A 8 9.85 12.84 -23.03
C LEU A 8 10.81 13.64 -22.14
N SER A 9 10.92 14.97 -22.27
CA SER A 9 11.76 15.76 -21.35
C SER A 9 11.02 16.06 -20.05
N TRP A 10 9.71 16.33 -20.12
CA TRP A 10 8.86 16.51 -18.94
C TRP A 10 8.81 15.25 -18.06
N PHE A 11 8.77 14.06 -18.67
CA PHE A 11 8.75 12.79 -17.94
C PHE A 11 10.05 12.50 -17.15
N ARG A 12 11.20 13.05 -17.57
CA ARG A 12 12.50 12.83 -16.91
C ARG A 12 12.70 13.76 -15.71
N ASP A 13 12.17 14.98 -15.78
CA ASP A 13 12.28 15.97 -14.70
C ASP A 13 11.26 15.70 -13.57
N ALA A 14 10.10 15.10 -13.88
CA ALA A 14 9.10 14.72 -12.89
C ALA A 14 9.41 13.40 -12.15
N PHE A 15 10.20 12.50 -12.75
CA PHE A 15 10.45 11.14 -12.24
C PHE A 15 11.94 10.75 -12.16
N GLY A 16 12.86 11.72 -12.18
CA GLY A 16 14.26 11.48 -11.87
C GLY A 16 14.44 10.84 -10.48
N PRO A 17 15.53 10.09 -10.22
CA PRO A 17 15.74 9.46 -8.92
C PRO A 17 15.74 10.54 -7.85
N GLY A 18 14.74 10.48 -6.96
CA GLY A 18 14.53 11.48 -5.92
C GLY A 18 15.81 11.69 -5.09
N PRO A 19 15.97 12.88 -4.48
CA PRO A 19 17.15 13.18 -3.69
C PRO A 19 17.31 12.09 -2.63
N ARG A 20 18.46 11.42 -2.64
CA ARG A 20 18.85 10.53 -1.55
C ARG A 20 18.97 11.40 -0.30
N SER A 21 17.90 11.40 0.51
CA SER A 21 17.91 12.01 1.82
C SER A 21 18.90 11.22 2.67
N ALA A 22 20.08 11.81 2.88
CA ALA A 22 21.02 11.40 3.90
C ALA A 22 20.57 11.99 5.24
N ASP A 23 19.41 11.56 5.74
CA ASP A 23 19.02 11.79 7.13
C ASP A 23 18.19 10.59 7.60
N GLY A 24 18.62 9.96 8.69
CA GLY A 24 18.06 8.72 9.26
C GLY A 24 16.70 8.90 9.93
N ARG A 25 15.96 9.97 9.62
CA ARG A 25 14.60 10.20 10.10
C ARG A 25 13.63 9.75 9.03
N ARG A 26 12.99 8.60 9.26
CA ARG A 26 11.86 8.12 8.44
C ARG A 26 10.79 9.21 8.45
N SER A 27 10.56 9.85 7.32
CA SER A 27 9.44 10.77 7.12
C SER A 27 8.17 9.98 7.38
N GLY A 28 7.40 10.38 8.39
CA GLY A 28 6.10 9.81 8.70
C GLY A 28 5.12 10.10 7.56
N GLY A 29 5.17 9.29 6.51
CA GLY A 29 4.06 9.17 5.56
C GLY A 29 2.86 8.59 6.29
N SER A 30 1.66 9.01 5.93
CA SER A 30 0.42 8.40 6.42
C SER A 30 0.46 6.90 6.08
N MET A 31 0.59 6.07 7.11
CA MET A 31 0.78 4.63 6.97
C MET A 31 -0.58 3.95 7.06
N ASP A 32 -1.02 3.31 5.97
CA ASP A 32 -2.28 2.58 5.94
C ASP A 32 -2.11 1.22 6.64
N ILE A 33 -2.88 1.00 7.71
CA ILE A 33 -2.88 -0.24 8.48
C ILE A 33 -4.12 -1.02 8.09
N LYS A 34 -3.93 -2.27 7.64
CA LYS A 34 -5.06 -3.18 7.36
C LYS A 34 -5.74 -3.53 8.68
N ARG A 35 -7.02 -3.22 8.79
CA ARG A 35 -7.86 -3.53 9.96
C ARG A 35 -8.13 -5.03 10.09
N ASP A 36 -8.57 -5.46 11.27
CA ASP A 36 -9.00 -6.84 11.60
C ASP A 36 -7.97 -7.96 11.34
N ARG A 37 -6.68 -7.62 11.22
CA ARG A 37 -5.62 -8.60 10.97
C ARG A 37 -5.01 -9.08 12.28
N MET A 38 -4.90 -10.40 12.46
CA MET A 38 -4.14 -10.97 13.57
C MET A 38 -2.63 -10.83 13.32
N VAL A 39 -1.94 -10.14 14.23
CA VAL A 39 -0.52 -9.84 14.17
C VAL A 39 0.23 -10.68 15.20
N PHE A 40 1.21 -11.45 14.76
CA PHE A 40 2.03 -12.27 15.66
C PHE A 40 3.11 -11.43 16.34
N LEU A 41 3.05 -11.30 17.67
CA LEU A 41 4.01 -10.54 18.48
C LEU A 41 5.17 -11.39 19.01
N GLY A 42 5.13 -12.71 18.74
CA GLY A 42 6.11 -13.67 19.22
C GLY A 42 5.68 -14.38 20.51
N TYR A 43 6.23 -15.59 20.73
CA TYR A 43 5.92 -16.43 21.91
C TYR A 43 4.42 -16.74 22.08
N GLY A 44 3.75 -17.08 20.98
CA GLY A 44 2.32 -17.41 21.00
C GLY A 44 1.39 -16.22 21.25
N LYS A 45 1.91 -14.99 21.29
CA LYS A 45 1.11 -13.79 21.47
C LYS A 45 0.66 -13.27 20.12
N TYR A 46 -0.64 -13.07 20.00
CA TYR A 46 -1.27 -12.49 18.83
C TYR A 46 -2.15 -11.33 19.28
N TRP A 47 -2.23 -10.28 18.45
CA TRP A 47 -3.08 -9.14 18.70
C TRP A 47 -3.71 -8.66 17.41
N ARG A 48 -4.90 -8.09 17.47
CA ARG A 48 -5.50 -7.49 16.27
C ARG A 48 -4.79 -6.18 15.92
N SER A 49 -4.59 -5.94 14.63
CA SER A 49 -3.88 -4.77 14.10
C SER A 49 -4.50 -3.44 14.53
N ASP A 50 -5.82 -3.36 14.54
CA ASP A 50 -6.60 -2.18 14.97
C ASP A 50 -6.52 -1.92 16.48
N GLY A 51 -6.22 -2.95 17.27
CA GLY A 51 -5.98 -2.84 18.70
C GLY A 51 -4.58 -2.36 19.07
N ILE A 52 -3.63 -2.34 18.13
CA ILE A 52 -2.26 -1.86 18.35
C ILE A 52 -2.22 -0.36 18.10
N VAL A 53 -1.98 0.41 19.16
CA VAL A 53 -1.99 1.89 19.12
C VAL A 53 -0.59 2.49 19.07
N GLY A 54 0.45 1.67 19.30
CA GLY A 54 1.83 2.14 19.23
C GLY A 54 2.86 1.03 19.30
N LEU A 55 4.02 1.28 18.71
CA LEU A 55 5.20 0.42 18.75
C LEU A 55 6.40 1.24 19.21
N MET A 56 7.22 0.66 20.07
CA MET A 56 8.45 1.30 20.54
C MET A 56 9.56 0.26 20.63
N PRO A 57 10.61 0.36 19.81
CA PRO A 57 11.77 -0.52 19.91
C PRO A 57 12.41 -0.43 21.30
N ILE A 58 12.84 -1.58 21.84
CA ILE A 58 13.55 -1.62 23.12
C ILE A 58 15.04 -1.49 22.83
N GLU A 59 15.62 -0.35 23.24
CA GLU A 59 17.06 -0.06 23.07
C GLU A 59 17.88 -0.52 24.29
N GLU A 60 17.44 -0.15 25.49
CA GLU A 60 18.10 -0.46 26.76
C GLU A 60 17.54 -1.74 27.42
N ASP A 61 18.35 -2.44 28.23
CA ASP A 61 18.00 -3.69 28.91
C ASP A 61 17.39 -4.76 28.00
N ARG A 62 17.96 -4.87 26.79
CA ARG A 62 17.52 -5.79 25.74
C ARG A 62 17.80 -7.24 26.11
N GLY A 63 16.97 -7.79 26.98
CA GLY A 63 16.96 -9.19 27.34
C GLY A 63 16.63 -10.09 26.15
N PRO A 64 16.85 -11.41 26.29
CA PRO A 64 16.40 -12.36 25.28
C PRO A 64 14.89 -12.19 25.09
N LYS A 65 14.42 -12.25 23.84
CA LYS A 65 12.99 -12.18 23.50
C LYS A 65 12.31 -10.82 23.71
N ARG A 66 13.08 -9.77 24.02
CA ARG A 66 12.59 -8.39 24.19
C ARG A 66 13.08 -7.53 23.03
N ARG A 67 12.18 -7.19 22.11
CA ARG A 67 12.53 -6.42 20.90
C ARG A 67 11.73 -5.13 20.79
N THR A 68 10.43 -5.17 21.07
CA THR A 68 9.52 -4.03 20.89
C THR A 68 8.47 -4.03 22.00
N ASN A 69 8.20 -2.87 22.59
CA ASN A 69 7.03 -2.64 23.42
C ASN A 69 5.84 -2.32 22.51
N VAL A 70 4.78 -3.11 22.62
CA VAL A 70 3.56 -2.96 21.83
C VAL A 70 2.47 -2.39 22.73
N PHE A 71 2.05 -1.16 22.44
CA PHE A 71 0.97 -0.50 23.16
C PHE A 71 -0.35 -0.89 22.49
N VAL A 72 -1.30 -1.34 23.31
CA VAL A 72 -2.59 -1.81 22.83
C VAL A 72 -3.71 -1.07 23.54
N GLN A 73 -4.83 -0.87 22.84
CA GLN A 73 -5.98 -0.19 23.39
C GLN A 73 -6.50 -0.93 24.64
N GLY A 74 -6.83 -0.17 25.70
CA GLY A 74 -7.40 -0.72 26.93
C GLY A 74 -6.40 -1.39 27.89
N ARG A 75 -5.09 -1.37 27.59
CA ARG A 75 -4.05 -1.92 28.47
C ARG A 75 -3.06 -0.85 28.92
N GLY A 76 -2.86 -0.73 30.23
CA GLY A 76 -1.91 0.24 30.81
C GLY A 76 -0.43 -0.14 30.62
N GLU A 77 -0.12 -1.43 30.57
CA GLU A 77 1.25 -1.92 30.37
C GLU A 77 1.48 -2.45 28.95
N PRO A 78 2.61 -2.13 28.30
CA PRO A 78 2.90 -2.60 26.95
C PRO A 78 3.15 -4.12 26.91
N ILE A 79 2.77 -4.74 25.81
CA ILE A 79 3.10 -6.13 25.52
C ILE A 79 4.53 -6.16 24.97
N VAL A 80 5.43 -6.85 25.67
CA VAL A 80 6.82 -7.01 25.19
C VAL A 80 6.88 -8.05 24.07
N ALA A 81 6.98 -7.62 22.83
CA ALA A 81 7.12 -8.48 21.67
C ALA A 81 8.56 -8.93 21.46
N SER A 82 8.72 -10.12 20.88
CA SER A 82 10.03 -10.65 20.48
C SER A 82 10.37 -10.40 19.03
N ARG A 83 9.56 -9.59 18.36
CA ARG A 83 9.75 -9.15 16.98
C ARG A 83 10.10 -7.67 16.94
N THR A 84 10.83 -7.28 15.91
CA THR A 84 11.17 -5.87 15.67
C THR A 84 9.92 -5.08 15.29
N GLU A 85 9.94 -3.78 15.54
CA GLU A 85 8.89 -2.85 15.10
C GLU A 85 8.58 -3.03 13.62
N GLN A 86 9.62 -3.05 12.77
CA GLN A 86 9.46 -3.21 11.33
C GLN A 86 8.69 -4.49 10.96
N SER A 87 9.04 -5.64 11.52
CA SER A 87 8.32 -6.89 11.21
C SER A 87 6.88 -6.88 11.72
N ILE A 88 6.59 -6.16 12.79
CA ILE A 88 5.22 -5.99 13.29
C ILE A 88 4.43 -5.07 12.36
N LEU A 89 5.02 -3.98 11.88
CA LEU A 89 4.42 -3.07 10.91
C LEU A 89 4.11 -3.79 9.57
N GLU A 90 5.04 -4.58 9.05
CA GLU A 90 4.82 -5.38 7.84
C GLU A 90 3.62 -6.34 8.00
N ASP A 91 3.52 -7.01 9.15
CA ASP A 91 2.39 -7.85 9.51
C ASP A 91 1.08 -7.05 9.68
N MET A 92 1.14 -5.80 10.15
CA MET A 92 -0.01 -4.88 10.20
C MET A 92 -0.44 -4.40 8.79
N GLY A 93 0.29 -4.78 7.73
CA GLY A 93 0.03 -4.37 6.35
C GLY A 93 0.72 -3.07 5.97
N ALA A 94 1.54 -2.52 6.87
CA ALA A 94 2.27 -1.28 6.70
C ALA A 94 3.60 -1.54 5.94
N THR A 95 3.50 -2.09 4.73
CA THR A 95 4.66 -2.36 3.86
C THR A 95 4.84 -1.22 2.85
N GLU A 96 6.09 -0.92 2.46
CA GLU A 96 6.37 -0.05 1.30
C GLU A 96 5.67 -0.56 0.04
N SER A 97 5.56 -1.88 -0.13
CA SER A 97 4.81 -2.48 -1.23
C SER A 97 3.32 -2.16 -1.19
N GLY A 98 2.71 -2.01 -0.01
CA GLY A 98 1.32 -1.58 0.14
C GLY A 98 1.13 -0.15 -0.38
N PHE A 99 2.07 0.74 -0.06
CA PHE A 99 2.09 2.11 -0.59
C PHE A 99 2.25 2.13 -2.12
N GLN A 100 3.21 1.37 -2.67
CA GLN A 100 3.41 1.32 -4.13
C GLN A 100 2.20 0.71 -4.85
N THR A 101 1.55 -0.29 -4.25
CA THR A 101 0.35 -0.91 -4.83
C THR A 101 -0.84 0.05 -4.80
N GLN A 102 -0.98 0.82 -3.72
CA GLN A 102 -2.04 1.82 -3.59
C GLN A 102 -1.82 3.00 -4.54
N ALA A 103 -0.62 3.56 -4.58
CA ALA A 103 -0.27 4.64 -5.51
C ALA A 103 -0.42 4.21 -6.97
N LEU A 104 -0.01 2.98 -7.31
CA LEU A 104 -0.24 2.40 -8.64
C LEU A 104 -1.74 2.27 -8.93
N ARG A 105 -2.53 1.80 -7.96
CA ARG A 105 -3.98 1.67 -8.11
C ARG A 105 -4.65 3.02 -8.34
N GLU A 106 -4.25 4.06 -7.61
CA GLU A 106 -4.74 5.43 -7.80
C GLU A 106 -4.39 5.94 -9.20
N ALA A 107 -3.13 5.81 -9.63
CA ALA A 107 -2.71 6.21 -10.96
C ALA A 107 -3.46 5.47 -12.08
N VAL A 108 -3.71 4.17 -11.94
CA VAL A 108 -4.48 3.37 -12.91
C VAL A 108 -5.96 3.78 -12.91
N THR A 109 -6.52 4.11 -11.74
CA THR A 109 -7.91 4.59 -11.63
C THR A 109 -8.08 5.95 -12.29
N GLU A 110 -7.13 6.86 -12.10
CA GLU A 110 -7.08 8.16 -12.75
C GLU A 110 -6.95 8.02 -14.28
N LEU A 111 -6.10 7.08 -14.74
CA LEU A 111 -5.99 6.76 -16.17
C LEU A 111 -7.32 6.27 -16.76
N LEU A 112 -8.03 5.38 -16.05
CA LEU A 112 -9.36 4.91 -16.48
C LEU A 112 -10.39 6.05 -16.54
N ALA A 113 -10.36 6.97 -15.59
CA ALA A 113 -11.22 8.15 -15.62
C ALA A 113 -10.90 9.04 -16.86
N ALA A 114 -9.62 9.24 -17.16
CA ALA A 114 -9.20 9.98 -18.35
C ALA A 114 -9.64 9.29 -19.65
N PHE A 115 -9.59 7.95 -19.72
CA PHE A 115 -10.15 7.21 -20.85
C PHE A 115 -11.65 7.45 -21.00
N HIS A 116 -12.40 7.43 -19.89
CA HIS A 116 -13.84 7.69 -19.87
C HIS A 116 -14.20 9.05 -20.50
N GLU A 117 -13.37 10.08 -20.30
CA GLU A 117 -13.57 11.43 -20.84
C GLU A 117 -13.27 11.58 -22.35
N PHE A 118 -12.71 10.57 -23.01
CA PHE A 118 -12.44 10.66 -24.44
C PHE A 118 -13.71 10.82 -25.28
N SER A 119 -13.70 11.84 -26.14
CA SER A 119 -14.81 12.09 -27.07
C SER A 119 -15.07 10.88 -27.99
N PRO A 120 -16.33 10.64 -28.41
CA PRO A 120 -16.67 9.52 -29.29
C PRO A 120 -15.89 9.51 -30.61
N VAL A 121 -15.51 10.69 -31.12
CA VAL A 121 -14.71 10.82 -32.34
C VAL A 121 -13.27 10.33 -32.11
N LEU A 122 -12.66 10.69 -30.98
CA LEU A 122 -11.31 10.24 -30.62
C LEU A 122 -11.27 8.73 -30.38
N ARG A 123 -12.27 8.17 -29.69
CA ARG A 123 -12.40 6.72 -29.50
C ARG A 123 -12.45 5.98 -30.83
N ARG A 124 -13.25 6.47 -31.78
CA ARG A 124 -13.35 5.90 -33.13
C ARG A 124 -12.04 6.03 -33.90
N ALA A 125 -11.32 7.15 -33.79
CA ALA A 125 -10.01 7.32 -34.43
C ALA A 125 -8.97 6.34 -33.86
N LEU A 126 -8.87 6.21 -32.54
CA LEU A 126 -7.96 5.27 -31.87
C LEU A 126 -8.24 3.81 -32.27
N LEU A 127 -9.51 3.44 -32.39
CA LEU A 127 -9.91 2.11 -32.84
C LEU A 127 -9.52 1.86 -34.30
N ASN A 128 -9.84 2.81 -35.19
CA ASN A 128 -9.66 2.62 -36.63
C ASN A 128 -8.20 2.79 -37.10
N GLU A 129 -7.43 3.67 -36.47
CA GLU A 129 -6.07 4.00 -36.91
C GLU A 129 -5.01 3.22 -36.13
N HIS A 130 -5.29 2.87 -34.88
CA HIS A 130 -4.31 2.26 -33.98
C HIS A 130 -4.76 0.92 -33.39
N HIS A 131 -5.92 0.40 -33.81
CA HIS A 131 -6.51 -0.85 -33.28
C HIS A 131 -6.59 -0.85 -31.74
N PHE A 132 -6.75 0.34 -31.14
CA PHE A 132 -6.81 0.53 -29.72
C PHE A 132 -8.27 0.70 -29.29
N ASP A 133 -8.85 -0.38 -28.79
CA ASP A 133 -10.20 -0.40 -28.25
C ASP A 133 -10.21 0.07 -26.79
N VAL A 134 -10.61 1.32 -26.59
CA VAL A 134 -10.63 1.96 -25.26
C VAL A 134 -11.62 1.25 -24.33
N GLU A 135 -12.78 0.80 -24.83
CA GLU A 135 -13.80 0.14 -24.00
C GLU A 135 -13.33 -1.23 -23.52
N GLN A 136 -12.69 -2.00 -24.40
CA GLN A 136 -12.10 -3.28 -24.03
C GLN A 136 -10.98 -3.12 -22.99
N TRP A 137 -10.14 -2.09 -23.12
CA TRP A 137 -9.08 -1.81 -22.14
C TRP A 137 -9.63 -1.31 -20.81
N GLU A 138 -10.65 -0.45 -20.82
CA GLU A 138 -11.35 0.00 -19.61
C GLU A 138 -11.92 -1.20 -18.83
N GLN A 139 -12.61 -2.12 -19.52
CA GLN A 139 -13.16 -3.34 -18.92
C GLN A 139 -12.06 -4.24 -18.35
N ARG A 140 -11.04 -4.54 -19.15
CA ARG A 140 -9.95 -5.46 -18.76
C ARG A 140 -9.19 -4.95 -17.54
N VAL A 141 -8.85 -3.67 -17.51
CA VAL A 141 -8.10 -3.08 -16.39
C VAL A 141 -8.99 -2.93 -15.16
N GLY A 142 -10.27 -2.55 -15.35
CA GLY A 142 -11.26 -2.52 -14.27
C GLY A 142 -11.44 -3.88 -13.57
N ASP A 143 -11.53 -4.96 -14.34
CA ASP A 143 -11.64 -6.32 -13.81
C ASP A 143 -10.39 -6.77 -13.05
N LEU A 144 -9.20 -6.42 -13.54
CA LEU A 144 -7.94 -6.69 -12.85
C LEU A 144 -7.84 -5.95 -11.51
N LEU A 145 -8.26 -4.70 -11.46
CA LEU A 145 -8.31 -3.90 -10.22
C LEU A 145 -9.33 -4.45 -9.22
N ARG A 146 -10.44 -5.02 -9.70
CA ARG A 146 -11.45 -5.67 -8.86
C ARG A 146 -10.96 -7.01 -8.30
N THR A 147 -10.27 -7.80 -9.12
CA THR A 147 -9.77 -9.13 -8.75
C THR A 147 -8.64 -9.06 -7.71
N GLN A 148 -7.86 -7.98 -7.72
CA GLN A 148 -6.79 -7.73 -6.75
C GLN A 148 -7.25 -7.01 -5.48
N ALA A 149 -8.51 -6.56 -5.41
CA ALA A 149 -9.05 -6.12 -4.13
C ALA A 149 -8.92 -7.32 -3.17
N PRO A 150 -8.29 -7.14 -1.99
CA PRO A 150 -8.29 -8.22 -1.01
C PRO A 150 -9.75 -8.57 -0.78
N LYS A 151 -10.13 -9.83 -1.03
CA LYS A 151 -11.31 -10.38 -0.36
C LYS A 151 -11.07 -10.08 1.11
N GLU A 152 -11.88 -9.19 1.69
CA GLU A 152 -11.99 -9.12 3.14
C GLU A 152 -12.08 -10.56 3.60
N SER A 153 -11.09 -10.99 4.39
CA SER A 153 -11.00 -12.37 4.83
C SER A 153 -12.10 -12.59 5.87
N ASP A 154 -13.33 -12.75 5.40
CA ASP A 154 -14.47 -13.18 6.21
C ASP A 154 -14.17 -14.54 6.89
N ASP A 155 -13.29 -15.35 6.29
CA ASP A 155 -12.83 -16.63 6.85
C ASP A 155 -12.20 -16.51 8.27
N GLN A 156 -11.71 -15.32 8.67
CA GLN A 156 -11.17 -15.12 10.03
C GLN A 156 -12.23 -14.65 11.04
N ASN A 157 -13.33 -14.07 10.59
CA ASN A 157 -14.43 -13.65 11.46
C ASN A 157 -15.29 -14.84 11.92
N GLU A 158 -15.38 -15.90 11.11
CA GLU A 158 -16.14 -17.12 11.45
C GLU A 158 -15.52 -17.95 12.59
N LEU A 159 -14.27 -17.69 12.97
CA LEU A 159 -13.59 -18.44 14.04
C LEU A 159 -14.01 -18.02 15.46
N PHE A 160 -14.83 -16.97 15.58
CA PHE A 160 -15.21 -16.34 16.85
C PHE A 160 -16.72 -16.20 17.07
N GLU A 161 -17.56 -16.79 16.21
CA GLU A 161 -19.00 -16.97 16.49
C GLU A 161 -19.30 -18.27 17.26
#